data_AF-A0A7Y5RZL7-F1
#
_entry.id   AF-A0A7Y5RZL7-F1
#
_cell.length_a   1.000
_cell.length_b   1.000
_cell.length_c   1.000
_cell.angle_alpha   90.00
_cell.angle_beta   90.00
_cell.angle_gamma   90.00
#
_symmetry.space_group_name_H-M   'P 1'
#
loop_
_entity.id
_entity.type
_entity.pdbx_description
1 polymer ?
#
loop_
_entity_poly.entity_id
_entity_poly.type
_entity_poly.pdbx_seq_one_letter_code
_entity_poly.pdbx_strand_id
1 'polypeptide(L)'
;MLWVNQTVAQRRAWLDDPNHCRGQRAAKRLDPTGIGRQITTKINANQGASPVSSDTQEELVKLRHAILYGADTVMDLSTGGNLIECRQAIIDHSVVPVGTVPIYSMIIGRSIEDLGYDDILREIERQAQQGVDYFTIHAGVLKQHLPLIRGRITGLVSRGGSLLAKWMIHHNKQNPMYELFDEISAIMRQYDVTYSLGDGIRPGCLADASDPAQIAELHVLGELTHRAREAGVQVMVEGPGHVPLNEIAWNMEHQRAICDDAPFYVLGPLVTDVFPGYDHITSAIGATEAARAGAAMLCYVTPKEHVGLPKADDVKAGCIAYKIAAHAGDIARGIRGARQWDDDLSKARAALNWPKHFELAFDGETARALHDEDLEVDTDFCAMCGHDWCSMRISKEIEEWASGKAEGFVPERVARKSPGLTVEQQEFLAQRAIKHACHSENVPDPAAAEQVQREYVKLHVPAAKIGSTP
;
A
#
# COMPACT_ATOMS: atom_id res chain seq x y z
N MET A 1 -11.08 -21.06 0.35
CA MET A 1 -10.87 -19.79 -0.38
C MET A 1 -9.57 -19.20 0.13
N LEU A 2 -8.58 -18.96 -0.72
CA LEU A 2 -7.30 -18.34 -0.31
C LEU A 2 -7.17 -16.88 -0.79
N TRP A 3 -8.12 -16.43 -1.60
CA TRP A 3 -8.13 -15.10 -2.21
C TRP A 3 -9.20 -14.23 -1.55
N VAL A 4 -8.79 -13.09 -1.02
CA VAL A 4 -9.58 -12.20 -0.14
C VAL A 4 -9.48 -10.73 -0.54
N ASN A 5 -8.95 -10.43 -1.73
CA ASN A 5 -8.84 -9.04 -2.16
C ASN A 5 -10.22 -8.45 -2.50
N GLN A 6 -10.38 -7.17 -2.16
CA GLN A 6 -11.58 -6.38 -2.40
C GLN A 6 -11.22 -5.15 -3.24
N THR A 7 -12.19 -4.61 -3.98
CA THR A 7 -12.07 -3.28 -4.60
C THR A 7 -12.23 -2.17 -3.56
N VAL A 8 -11.80 -0.96 -3.89
CA VAL A 8 -12.03 0.24 -3.05
C VAL A 8 -13.52 0.46 -2.80
N ALA A 9 -14.38 0.22 -3.80
CA ALA A 9 -15.83 0.36 -3.66
C ALA A 9 -16.42 -0.66 -2.66
N GLN A 10 -15.96 -1.92 -2.73
CA GLN A 10 -16.36 -2.95 -1.76
C GLN A 10 -15.94 -2.59 -0.33
N ARG A 11 -14.70 -2.08 -0.14
CA ARG A 11 -14.24 -1.61 1.17
C ARG A 11 -15.03 -0.43 1.70
N ARG A 12 -15.29 0.55 0.84
CA ARG A 12 -16.06 1.74 1.20
C ARG A 12 -17.46 1.37 1.72
N ALA A 13 -18.12 0.40 1.09
CA ALA A 13 -19.48 0.00 1.45
C ALA A 13 -19.62 -0.41 2.93
N TRP A 14 -18.62 -1.07 3.50
CA TRP A 14 -18.64 -1.44 4.93
C TRP A 14 -17.89 -0.44 5.83
N LEU A 15 -16.87 0.28 5.32
CA LEU A 15 -16.19 1.35 6.08
C LEU A 15 -17.11 2.54 6.39
N ASP A 16 -18.06 2.83 5.49
CA ASP A 16 -19.02 3.92 5.65
C ASP A 16 -20.24 3.54 6.51
N ASP A 17 -20.41 2.25 6.84
CA ASP A 17 -21.45 1.84 7.78
C ASP A 17 -21.00 2.17 9.21
N PRO A 18 -21.62 3.17 9.87
CA PRO A 18 -21.24 3.58 11.22
C PRO A 18 -21.51 2.49 12.27
N ASN A 19 -22.24 1.43 11.92
CA ASN A 19 -22.49 0.29 12.80
C ASN A 19 -21.49 -0.86 12.59
N HIS A 20 -20.77 -0.89 11.46
CA HIS A 20 -19.80 -1.95 11.18
C HIS A 20 -18.68 -2.01 12.23
N CYS A 21 -18.25 -0.83 12.71
CA CYS A 21 -17.25 -0.72 13.77
C CYS A 21 -17.84 -0.63 15.19
N ARG A 22 -19.16 -0.71 15.38
CA ARG A 22 -19.83 -0.58 16.70
C ARG A 22 -20.27 -1.92 17.27
N GLY A 23 -19.33 -2.72 17.76
CA GLY A 23 -19.63 -3.86 18.62
C GLY A 23 -19.90 -3.44 20.07
N GLN A 24 -21.11 -3.70 20.59
CA GLN A 24 -21.42 -3.55 22.02
C GLN A 24 -20.83 -4.73 22.81
N ARG A 25 -19.74 -4.49 23.55
CA ARG A 25 -18.94 -5.40 24.42
C ARG A 25 -17.76 -6.07 23.71
N ALA A 26 -16.60 -6.04 24.38
CA ALA A 26 -15.27 -6.44 23.90
C ALA A 26 -15.17 -7.87 23.30
N ALA A 27 -14.12 -8.07 22.47
CA ALA A 27 -13.60 -9.31 21.85
C ALA A 27 -13.93 -9.65 20.38
N LYS A 28 -14.48 -8.74 19.55
CA LYS A 28 -14.56 -8.92 18.08
C LYS A 28 -14.45 -7.59 17.33
N ARG A 29 -13.23 -7.04 17.21
CA ARG A 29 -12.96 -5.80 16.46
C ARG A 29 -12.15 -6.03 15.18
N LEU A 30 -11.28 -7.03 15.22
CA LEU A 30 -10.37 -7.38 14.16
C LEU A 30 -11.07 -8.29 13.13
N ASP A 31 -10.98 -7.97 11.84
CA ASP A 31 -11.16 -8.96 10.77
C ASP A 31 -9.88 -9.81 10.72
N PRO A 32 -9.91 -11.09 11.16
CA PRO A 32 -8.68 -11.84 11.35
C PRO A 32 -7.88 -12.01 10.06
N THR A 33 -6.65 -11.48 10.04
CA THR A 33 -5.75 -11.55 8.88
C THR A 33 -4.71 -12.65 9.08
N GLY A 34 -4.68 -13.62 8.17
CA GLY A 34 -3.56 -14.57 8.08
C GLY A 34 -2.35 -13.93 7.40
N ILE A 35 -1.16 -14.10 7.99
CA ILE A 35 0.13 -13.69 7.40
C ILE A 35 1.01 -14.94 7.24
N GLY A 36 1.41 -15.24 6.02
CA GLY A 36 2.27 -16.39 5.75
C GLY A 36 2.54 -16.60 4.28
N ARG A 37 3.63 -17.31 3.98
CA ARG A 37 4.06 -17.53 2.60
C ARG A 37 3.02 -18.28 1.78
N GLN A 38 2.28 -19.24 2.30
CA GLN A 38 1.38 -20.09 1.49
C GLN A 38 0.04 -19.44 1.08
N ILE A 39 -0.23 -18.22 1.52
CA ILE A 39 -1.48 -17.49 1.25
C ILE A 39 -1.17 -16.19 0.47
N THR A 40 -2.19 -15.35 0.24
CA THR A 40 -1.99 -14.06 -0.43
C THR A 40 -1.01 -13.19 0.34
N THR A 41 -0.15 -12.50 -0.40
CA THR A 41 0.81 -11.55 0.16
C THR A 41 0.07 -10.36 0.77
N LYS A 42 0.43 -9.99 2.00
CA LYS A 42 -0.19 -8.88 2.74
C LYS A 42 0.61 -7.60 2.59
N ILE A 43 -0.03 -6.45 2.81
CA ILE A 43 0.68 -5.17 2.87
C ILE A 43 0.42 -4.47 4.22
N ASN A 44 1.43 -3.78 4.73
CA ASN A 44 1.34 -2.93 5.91
C ASN A 44 1.44 -1.45 5.52
N ALA A 45 0.64 -0.60 6.17
CA ALA A 45 0.79 0.85 6.09
C ALA A 45 1.33 1.43 7.40
N ASN A 46 2.49 2.09 7.34
CA ASN A 46 3.02 2.86 8.47
C ASN A 46 2.36 4.23 8.55
N GLN A 47 1.91 4.60 9.75
CA GLN A 47 1.40 5.93 10.08
C GLN A 47 2.03 6.41 11.39
N GLY A 48 1.70 7.62 11.83
CA GLY A 48 2.19 8.15 13.09
C GLY A 48 2.42 9.64 13.10
N ALA A 49 2.06 10.25 14.23
CA ALA A 49 2.25 11.67 14.51
C ALA A 49 3.69 11.94 14.93
N SER A 50 4.22 13.09 14.56
CA SER A 50 5.56 13.54 14.96
C SER A 50 5.45 14.79 15.83
N PRO A 51 6.52 15.16 16.58
CA PRO A 51 6.52 16.41 17.35
C PRO A 51 6.27 17.68 16.52
N VAL A 52 6.42 17.60 15.19
CA VAL A 52 6.34 18.74 14.28
C VAL A 52 5.07 18.76 13.42
N SER A 53 4.31 17.66 13.37
CA SER A 53 3.18 17.51 12.46
C SER A 53 2.32 16.29 12.81
N SER A 54 1.02 16.41 12.54
CA SER A 54 -0.06 15.46 12.78
C SER A 54 -0.60 15.37 14.20
N ASP A 55 -1.93 15.36 14.29
CA ASP A 55 -2.70 15.11 15.50
C ASP A 55 -3.50 13.81 15.37
N THR A 56 -4.16 13.39 16.45
CA THR A 56 -4.95 12.15 16.46
C THR A 56 -6.02 12.10 15.37
N GLN A 57 -6.66 13.22 15.00
CA GLN A 57 -7.68 13.21 13.96
C GLN A 57 -7.07 12.97 12.58
N GLU A 58 -5.92 13.59 12.30
CA GLU A 58 -5.18 13.32 11.06
C GLU A 58 -4.71 11.86 10.97
N GLU A 59 -4.26 11.25 12.08
CA GLU A 59 -3.92 9.83 12.12
C GLU A 59 -5.12 8.93 11.85
N LEU A 60 -6.31 9.27 12.37
CA LEU A 60 -7.53 8.52 12.08
C LEU A 60 -7.97 8.63 10.61
N VAL A 61 -7.75 9.80 9.98
CA VAL A 61 -7.97 9.96 8.54
C VAL A 61 -7.00 9.10 7.73
N LYS A 62 -5.72 9.04 8.12
CA LYS A 62 -4.72 8.18 7.48
C LYS A 62 -5.04 6.69 7.67
N LEU A 63 -5.46 6.29 8.87
CA LEU A 63 -5.92 4.93 9.17
C LEU A 63 -7.06 4.51 8.23
N ARG A 64 -8.10 5.34 8.15
CA ARG A 64 -9.25 5.05 7.27
C ARG A 64 -8.83 4.97 5.80
N HIS A 65 -7.93 5.84 5.34
CA HIS A 65 -7.40 5.77 3.98
C HIS A 65 -6.56 4.51 3.72
N ALA A 66 -5.68 4.13 4.66
CA ALA A 66 -4.88 2.93 4.55
C ALA A 66 -5.77 1.70 4.36
N ILE A 67 -6.78 1.53 5.23
CA ILE A 67 -7.73 0.42 5.14
C ILE A 67 -8.52 0.47 3.82
N LEU A 68 -9.04 1.64 3.44
CA LEU A 68 -9.80 1.82 2.20
C LEU A 68 -9.01 1.40 0.95
N TYR A 69 -7.71 1.74 0.92
CA TYR A 69 -6.82 1.43 -0.19
C TYR A 69 -6.04 0.12 -0.01
N GLY A 70 -6.47 -0.74 0.93
CA GLY A 70 -6.12 -2.15 0.96
C GLY A 70 -5.01 -2.55 1.93
N ALA A 71 -4.62 -1.68 2.86
CA ALA A 71 -3.74 -2.08 3.96
C ALA A 71 -4.34 -3.28 4.71
N ASP A 72 -3.55 -4.36 4.81
CA ASP A 72 -3.95 -5.59 5.50
C ASP A 72 -3.55 -5.55 6.99
N THR A 73 -2.58 -4.71 7.34
CA THR A 73 -2.21 -4.28 8.71
C THR A 73 -1.81 -2.80 8.68
N VAL A 74 -1.77 -2.17 9.86
CA VAL A 74 -1.22 -0.82 10.04
C VAL A 74 -0.23 -0.79 11.18
N MET A 75 0.72 0.14 11.16
CA MET A 75 1.59 0.39 12.31
C MET A 75 1.51 1.83 12.78
N ASP A 76 1.32 2.01 14.10
CA ASP A 76 1.48 3.29 14.76
C ASP A 76 2.96 3.52 15.14
N LEU A 77 3.62 4.41 14.40
CA LEU A 77 5.00 4.82 14.62
C LEU A 77 5.10 6.23 15.23
N SER A 78 4.02 6.70 15.86
CA SER A 78 3.95 8.03 16.45
C SER A 78 5.07 8.29 17.47
N THR A 79 5.63 9.49 17.44
CA THR A 79 6.67 9.99 18.36
C THR A 79 6.36 11.35 18.97
N GLY A 80 5.22 11.95 18.64
CA GLY A 80 4.78 13.25 19.16
C GLY A 80 3.37 13.24 19.74
N GLY A 81 3.06 14.24 20.57
CA GLY A 81 1.75 14.40 21.19
C GLY A 81 1.46 13.38 22.31
N ASN A 82 0.17 13.18 22.61
CA ASN A 82 -0.27 12.16 23.56
C ASN A 82 -0.35 10.78 22.88
N LEU A 83 0.77 10.05 22.88
CA LEU A 83 0.86 8.73 22.23
C LEU A 83 -0.16 7.72 22.75
N ILE A 84 -0.44 7.75 24.06
CA ILE A 84 -1.31 6.75 24.68
C ILE A 84 -2.73 6.91 24.13
N GLU A 85 -3.24 8.14 24.13
CA GLU A 85 -4.57 8.46 23.60
C GLU A 85 -4.63 8.28 22.08
N CYS A 86 -3.60 8.71 21.35
CA CYS A 86 -3.55 8.56 19.90
C CYS A 86 -3.59 7.09 19.48
N ARG A 87 -2.73 6.27 20.09
CA ARG A 87 -2.69 4.82 19.84
C ARG A 87 -4.00 4.14 20.23
N GLN A 88 -4.57 4.52 21.38
CA GLN A 88 -5.87 3.99 21.80
C GLN A 88 -6.94 4.33 20.76
N ALA A 89 -6.96 5.55 20.24
CA ALA A 89 -7.88 5.96 19.19
C ALA A 89 -7.68 5.16 17.90
N ILE A 90 -6.43 4.90 17.49
CA ILE A 90 -6.11 4.08 16.30
C ILE A 90 -6.62 2.64 16.49
N ILE A 91 -6.27 1.99 17.61
CA ILE A 91 -6.79 0.66 17.96
C ILE A 91 -8.31 0.70 18.01
N ASP A 92 -8.88 1.83 18.44
CA ASP A 92 -10.32 1.98 18.56
C ASP A 92 -11.08 2.04 17.23
N HIS A 93 -10.40 2.43 16.17
CA HIS A 93 -10.99 2.63 14.85
C HIS A 93 -10.41 1.70 13.78
N SER A 94 -9.51 0.79 14.16
CA SER A 94 -8.92 -0.19 13.25
C SER A 94 -9.74 -1.49 13.24
N VAL A 95 -9.98 -2.00 12.02
CA VAL A 95 -10.51 -3.36 11.79
C VAL A 95 -9.41 -4.33 11.33
N VAL A 96 -8.20 -3.82 11.11
CA VAL A 96 -7.01 -4.60 10.71
C VAL A 96 -5.98 -4.60 11.85
N PRO A 97 -5.02 -5.55 11.88
CA PRO A 97 -4.05 -5.62 12.95
C PRO A 97 -3.23 -4.33 13.06
N VAL A 98 -3.03 -3.86 14.29
CA VAL A 98 -2.23 -2.69 14.63
C VAL A 98 -0.91 -3.15 15.23
N GLY A 99 0.20 -2.78 14.59
CA GLY A 99 1.54 -2.98 15.12
C GLY A 99 2.16 -1.71 15.70
N THR A 100 3.19 -1.87 16.51
CA THR A 100 3.98 -0.75 17.03
C THR A 100 5.46 -1.10 17.12
N VAL A 101 6.29 -0.08 17.36
CA VAL A 101 7.68 -0.25 17.78
C VAL A 101 7.81 0.29 19.22
N PRO A 102 7.68 -0.56 20.26
CA PRO A 102 7.53 -0.08 21.64
C PRO A 102 8.63 0.86 22.12
N ILE A 103 9.88 0.67 21.66
CA ILE A 103 11.03 1.51 22.02
C ILE A 103 10.81 3.00 21.72
N TYR A 104 9.98 3.35 20.74
CA TYR A 104 9.70 4.74 20.39
C TYR A 104 8.89 5.45 21.48
N SER A 105 7.96 4.75 22.13
CA SER A 105 7.19 5.30 23.26
C SER A 105 8.03 5.43 24.53
N MET A 106 9.02 4.54 24.71
CA MET A 106 9.85 4.49 25.92
C MET A 106 10.78 5.70 26.08
N ILE A 107 11.16 6.35 24.97
CA ILE A 107 12.13 7.45 24.95
C ILE A 107 11.50 8.85 24.89
N ILE A 108 10.17 8.96 24.97
CA ILE A 108 9.54 10.28 24.97
C ILE A 108 9.81 10.97 26.30
N GLY A 109 10.40 12.17 26.21
CA GLY A 109 10.74 12.98 27.37
C GLY A 109 11.95 12.46 28.18
N ARG A 110 12.72 11.50 27.64
CA ARG A 110 13.97 11.01 28.26
C ARG A 110 15.02 10.65 27.21
N SER A 111 16.27 10.49 27.65
CA SER A 111 17.32 9.95 26.79
C SER A 111 17.18 8.43 26.69
N ILE A 112 17.73 7.82 25.63
CA ILE A 112 17.73 6.35 25.52
C ILE A 112 18.62 5.75 26.60
N GLU A 113 19.67 6.44 27.00
CA GLU A 113 20.61 6.02 28.04
C GLU A 113 19.95 5.84 29.42
N ASP A 114 18.86 6.56 29.69
CA ASP A 114 18.10 6.45 30.95
C ASP A 114 17.12 5.27 30.97
N LEU A 115 17.03 4.49 29.88
CA LEU A 115 16.08 3.39 29.77
C LEU A 115 16.52 2.19 30.62
N GLY A 116 15.70 1.83 31.62
CA GLY A 116 15.88 0.64 32.45
C GLY A 116 15.05 -0.57 31.97
N TYR A 117 15.33 -1.75 32.53
CA TYR A 117 14.62 -2.99 32.16
C TYR A 117 13.14 -2.95 32.57
N ASP A 118 12.84 -2.38 33.74
CA ASP A 118 11.46 -2.19 34.20
C ASP A 118 10.66 -1.22 33.31
N ASP A 119 11.32 -0.24 32.68
CA ASP A 119 10.65 0.66 31.73
C ASP A 119 10.25 -0.10 30.47
N ILE A 120 11.12 -0.99 29.98
CA ILE A 120 10.86 -1.82 28.80
C ILE A 120 9.66 -2.73 29.07
N LEU A 121 9.70 -3.52 30.15
CA LEU A 121 8.62 -4.47 30.46
C LEU A 121 7.28 -3.77 30.70
N ARG A 122 7.27 -2.64 31.43
CA ARG A 122 6.06 -1.86 31.68
C ARG A 122 5.45 -1.29 30.39
N GLU A 123 6.28 -0.82 29.45
CA GLU A 123 5.77 -0.31 28.18
C GLU A 123 5.18 -1.41 27.31
N ILE A 124 5.87 -2.56 27.21
CA ILE A 124 5.40 -3.72 26.46
C ILE A 124 4.05 -4.18 27.00
N GLU A 125 3.94 -4.36 28.32
CA GLU A 125 2.68 -4.77 28.94
C GLU A 125 1.58 -3.73 28.73
N ARG A 126 1.89 -2.44 28.87
CA ARG A 126 0.90 -1.37 28.66
C ARG A 126 0.34 -1.41 27.24
N GLN A 127 1.18 -1.54 26.22
CA GLN A 127 0.70 -1.60 24.84
C GLN A 127 -0.07 -2.89 24.53
N ALA A 128 0.34 -4.01 25.14
CA ALA A 128 -0.41 -5.26 25.03
C ALA A 128 -1.81 -5.13 25.64
N GLN A 129 -1.93 -4.46 26.80
CA GLN A 129 -3.22 -4.14 27.43
C GLN A 129 -4.09 -3.20 26.59
N GLN A 130 -3.50 -2.31 25.78
CA GLN A 130 -4.25 -1.46 24.86
C GLN A 130 -4.84 -2.26 23.68
N GLY A 131 -4.28 -3.43 23.37
CA GLY A 131 -4.71 -4.29 22.26
C GLY A 131 -3.86 -4.14 21.00
N VAL A 132 -2.56 -3.85 21.12
CA VAL A 132 -1.62 -3.94 19.99
C VAL A 132 -1.45 -5.41 19.60
N ASP A 133 -1.56 -5.73 18.31
CA ASP A 133 -1.56 -7.10 17.80
C ASP A 133 -0.14 -7.66 17.57
N TYR A 134 0.83 -6.80 17.25
CA TYR A 134 2.22 -7.20 17.08
C TYR A 134 3.24 -6.12 17.45
N PHE A 135 4.40 -6.55 17.95
CA PHE A 135 5.49 -5.66 18.31
C PHE A 135 6.72 -5.87 17.44
N THR A 136 7.22 -4.79 16.85
CA THR A 136 8.57 -4.75 16.30
C THR A 136 9.59 -4.65 17.43
N ILE A 137 10.27 -5.77 17.72
CA ILE A 137 11.29 -5.88 18.76
C ILE A 137 12.65 -6.11 18.11
N HIS A 138 13.55 -5.15 18.28
CA HIS A 138 14.89 -5.16 17.71
C HIS A 138 15.88 -5.94 18.62
N ALA A 139 15.58 -7.20 18.92
CA ALA A 139 16.41 -8.04 19.77
C ALA A 139 17.59 -8.70 19.02
N GLY A 140 17.61 -8.64 17.68
CA GLY A 140 18.69 -9.20 16.85
C GLY A 140 19.98 -8.36 16.80
N VAL A 141 19.92 -7.08 17.18
CA VAL A 141 21.10 -6.22 17.23
C VAL A 141 21.94 -6.57 18.44
N LEU A 142 22.97 -7.39 18.29
CA LEU A 142 23.86 -7.74 19.39
C LEU A 142 25.08 -6.80 19.45
N LYS A 143 25.63 -6.62 20.65
CA LYS A 143 26.81 -5.78 20.89
C LYS A 143 28.00 -6.16 19.99
N GLN A 144 28.19 -7.45 19.73
CA GLN A 144 29.25 -7.95 18.85
C GLN A 144 29.05 -7.62 17.36
N HIS A 145 27.84 -7.19 16.95
CA HIS A 145 27.57 -6.77 15.57
C HIS A 145 28.00 -5.32 15.31
N LEU A 146 28.09 -4.48 16.37
CA LEU A 146 28.39 -3.05 16.21
C LEU A 146 29.70 -2.76 15.45
N PRO A 147 30.80 -3.51 15.61
CA PRO A 147 31.99 -3.31 14.78
C PRO A 147 31.78 -3.57 13.29
N LEU A 148 30.82 -4.43 12.90
CA LEU A 148 30.52 -4.75 11.50
C LEU A 148 29.88 -3.59 10.74
N ILE A 149 29.29 -2.63 11.45
CA ILE A 149 28.70 -1.41 10.87
C ILE A 149 29.79 -0.49 10.29
N ARG A 150 31.03 -0.63 10.77
CA ARG A 150 32.14 0.19 10.32
C ARG A 150 32.39 -0.05 8.84
N GLY A 151 32.22 0.99 8.03
CA GLY A 151 32.49 0.95 6.59
C GLY A 151 31.24 0.93 5.72
N ARG A 152 30.04 0.75 6.30
CA ARG A 152 28.78 1.02 5.61
C ARG A 152 28.69 2.48 5.16
N ILE A 153 28.09 2.72 4.00
CA ILE A 153 27.85 4.07 3.47
C ILE A 153 26.81 4.79 4.33
N THR A 154 25.73 4.11 4.70
CA THR A 154 24.60 4.70 5.44
C THR A 154 24.55 4.31 6.92
N GLY A 155 25.45 3.43 7.37
CA GLY A 155 25.53 3.00 8.76
C GLY A 155 24.29 2.20 9.21
N LEU A 156 23.67 2.63 10.31
CA LEU A 156 22.41 2.07 10.83
C LEU A 156 21.25 3.02 10.52
N VAL A 157 20.35 2.58 9.65
CA VAL A 157 19.16 3.36 9.24
C VAL A 157 17.89 2.96 9.99
N SER A 158 17.91 1.84 10.73
CA SER A 158 16.83 1.52 11.65
C SER A 158 16.85 2.44 12.85
N ARG A 159 15.78 3.21 13.08
CA ARG A 159 15.65 4.05 14.28
C ARG A 159 15.74 3.22 15.56
N GLY A 160 15.01 2.11 15.63
CA GLY A 160 15.05 1.21 16.80
C GLY A 160 16.41 0.58 17.01
N GLY A 161 17.03 0.08 15.93
CA GLY A 161 18.38 -0.49 15.97
C GLY A 161 19.45 0.51 16.42
N SER A 162 19.42 1.73 15.88
CA SER A 162 20.35 2.81 16.24
C SER A 162 20.21 3.26 17.69
N LEU A 163 18.98 3.33 18.23
CA LEU A 163 18.74 3.64 19.64
C LEU A 163 19.34 2.58 20.57
N LEU A 164 19.10 1.30 20.28
CA LEU A 164 19.64 0.20 21.09
C LEU A 164 21.16 0.09 20.96
N ALA A 165 21.74 0.35 19.79
CA ALA A 165 23.18 0.45 19.62
C ALA A 165 23.79 1.53 20.53
N LYS A 166 23.16 2.71 20.59
CA LYS A 166 23.59 3.79 21.49
C LYS A 166 23.49 3.38 22.96
N TRP A 167 22.40 2.72 23.36
CA TRP A 167 22.22 2.18 24.71
C TRP A 167 23.37 1.20 25.08
N MET A 168 23.67 0.24 24.20
CA MET A 168 24.72 -0.76 24.42
C MET A 168 26.10 -0.14 24.57
N ILE A 169 26.42 0.88 23.76
CA ILE A 169 27.70 1.59 23.82
C ILE A 169 27.84 2.34 25.15
N HIS A 170 26.78 3.05 25.57
CA HIS A 170 26.79 3.83 26.81
C HIS A 170 26.96 2.94 28.05
N HIS A 171 26.17 1.87 28.14
CA HIS A 171 26.17 0.98 29.30
C HIS A 171 27.24 -0.11 29.24
N ASN A 172 27.91 -0.26 28.09
CA ASN A 172 28.83 -1.37 27.81
C ASN A 172 28.20 -2.75 28.05
N LYS A 173 26.89 -2.89 27.83
CA LYS A 173 26.09 -4.11 28.06
C LYS A 173 25.51 -4.68 26.76
N GLN A 174 24.97 -5.89 26.83
CA GLN A 174 24.24 -6.50 25.71
C GLN A 174 22.90 -5.78 25.51
N ASN A 175 22.31 -5.93 24.32
CA ASN A 175 21.00 -5.38 23.98
C ASN A 175 19.94 -5.79 25.02
N PRO A 176 19.25 -4.83 25.67
CA PRO A 176 18.29 -5.14 26.71
C PRO A 176 17.07 -5.91 26.17
N MET A 177 16.70 -5.72 24.91
CA MET A 177 15.61 -6.48 24.28
C MET A 177 15.98 -7.94 24.03
N TYR A 178 17.27 -8.25 23.88
CA TYR A 178 17.77 -9.62 23.78
C TYR A 178 17.88 -10.27 25.17
N GLU A 179 18.37 -9.54 26.16
CA GLU A 179 18.49 -10.04 27.54
C GLU A 179 17.11 -10.32 28.17
N LEU A 180 16.12 -9.47 27.90
CA LEU A 180 14.75 -9.59 28.43
C LEU A 180 13.81 -10.41 27.53
N PHE A 181 14.33 -11.13 26.54
CA PHE A 181 13.50 -11.75 25.50
C PHE A 181 12.48 -12.74 26.08
N ASP A 182 12.83 -13.46 27.15
CA ASP A 182 11.96 -14.45 27.77
C ASP A 182 10.87 -13.78 28.62
N GLU A 183 11.19 -12.70 29.34
CA GLU A 183 10.22 -11.88 30.08
C GLU A 183 9.25 -11.16 29.13
N ILE A 184 9.75 -10.62 28.01
CA ILE A 184 8.92 -10.03 26.96
C ILE A 184 8.00 -11.11 26.36
N SER A 185 8.53 -12.31 26.10
CA SER A 185 7.74 -13.44 25.59
C SER A 185 6.63 -13.83 26.55
N ALA A 186 6.89 -13.85 27.86
CA ALA A 186 5.89 -14.15 28.87
C ALA A 186 4.73 -13.14 28.86
N ILE A 187 5.04 -11.85 28.73
CA ILE A 187 4.02 -10.80 28.58
C ILE A 187 3.25 -11.01 27.27
N MET A 188 3.94 -11.10 26.14
CA MET A 188 3.30 -11.24 24.83
C MET A 188 2.40 -12.48 24.74
N ARG A 189 2.82 -13.59 25.38
CA ARG A 189 2.03 -14.82 25.47
C ARG A 189 0.71 -14.62 26.21
N GLN A 190 0.70 -13.81 27.27
CA GLN A 190 -0.50 -13.54 28.07
C GLN A 190 -1.59 -12.80 27.27
N TYR A 191 -1.19 -11.96 26.32
CA TYR A 191 -2.08 -11.11 25.54
C TYR A 191 -2.23 -11.55 24.07
N ASP A 192 -1.59 -12.65 23.66
CA ASP A 192 -1.51 -13.15 22.28
C ASP A 192 -0.96 -12.12 21.27
N VAL A 193 0.09 -11.40 21.68
CA VAL A 193 0.80 -10.45 20.81
C VAL A 193 1.85 -11.19 19.99
N THR A 194 1.92 -10.91 18.69
CA THR A 194 2.89 -11.52 17.76
C THR A 194 4.22 -10.77 17.77
N TYR A 195 5.34 -11.48 17.74
CA TYR A 195 6.64 -10.88 17.46
C TYR A 195 6.74 -10.49 15.99
N SER A 196 7.11 -9.25 15.74
CA SER A 196 7.80 -8.83 14.52
C SER A 196 9.27 -8.65 14.89
N LEU A 197 10.11 -9.63 14.61
CA LEU A 197 11.53 -9.55 14.97
C LEU A 197 12.23 -8.55 14.05
N GLY A 198 12.54 -7.37 14.60
CA GLY A 198 12.95 -6.20 13.84
C GLY A 198 14.34 -6.29 13.22
N ASP A 199 14.49 -5.70 12.03
CA ASP A 199 15.73 -5.65 11.25
C ASP A 199 16.58 -4.41 11.58
N GLY A 200 17.11 -4.37 12.79
CA GLY A 200 17.86 -3.25 13.32
C GLY A 200 19.13 -2.89 12.55
N ILE A 201 19.66 -3.82 11.75
CA ILE A 201 20.87 -3.69 10.94
C ILE A 201 20.55 -3.77 9.43
N ARG A 202 19.29 -3.51 9.01
CA ARG A 202 18.94 -3.47 7.59
C ARG A 202 19.79 -2.46 6.79
N PRO A 203 20.02 -2.72 5.48
CA PRO A 203 20.73 -1.80 4.60
C PRO A 203 19.87 -0.56 4.27
N GLY A 204 20.49 0.62 4.31
CA GLY A 204 19.89 1.91 3.93
C GLY A 204 20.34 2.47 2.60
N CYS A 205 21.18 1.72 1.88
CA CYS A 205 21.53 1.96 0.48
C CYS A 205 21.95 0.64 -0.15
N LEU A 206 21.99 0.60 -1.48
CA LEU A 206 22.37 -0.61 -2.23
C LEU A 206 23.76 -1.14 -1.87
N ALA A 207 24.72 -0.26 -1.55
CA ALA A 207 26.09 -0.66 -1.25
C ALA A 207 26.24 -1.42 0.07
N ASP A 208 25.28 -1.26 0.98
CA ASP A 208 25.27 -1.91 2.29
C ASP A 208 24.44 -3.22 2.27
N ALA A 209 23.82 -3.55 1.12
CA ALA A 209 22.93 -4.69 0.97
C ALA A 209 23.67 -6.03 1.10
N SER A 210 23.02 -6.99 1.76
CA SER A 210 23.51 -8.36 1.96
C SER A 210 24.87 -8.46 2.66
N ASP A 211 25.27 -7.41 3.37
CA ASP A 211 26.57 -7.35 4.02
C ASP A 211 26.66 -8.26 5.27
N PRO A 212 27.87 -8.50 5.81
CA PRO A 212 28.03 -9.36 6.99
C PRO A 212 27.24 -8.90 8.22
N ALA A 213 26.97 -7.59 8.36
CA ALA A 213 26.26 -7.06 9.52
C ALA A 213 24.76 -7.40 9.46
N GLN A 214 24.15 -7.27 8.28
CA GLN A 214 22.75 -7.66 8.04
C GLN A 214 22.58 -9.17 8.27
N ILE A 215 23.48 -9.98 7.71
CA ILE A 215 23.39 -11.45 7.82
C ILE A 215 23.64 -11.91 9.26
N ALA A 216 24.55 -11.27 10.00
CA ALA A 216 24.77 -11.57 11.41
C ALA A 216 23.50 -11.34 12.26
N GLU A 217 22.76 -10.25 12.04
CA GLU A 217 21.48 -10.05 12.70
C GLU A 217 20.47 -11.14 12.31
N LEU A 218 20.34 -11.47 11.02
CA LEU A 218 19.38 -12.48 10.54
C LEU A 218 19.57 -13.84 11.22
N HIS A 219 20.82 -14.26 11.47
CA HIS A 219 21.11 -15.49 12.23
C HIS A 219 20.57 -15.43 13.66
N VAL A 220 20.70 -14.28 14.33
CA VAL A 220 20.13 -14.08 15.67
C VAL A 220 18.60 -14.07 15.60
N LEU A 221 17.99 -13.48 14.56
CA LEU A 221 16.54 -13.54 14.39
C LEU A 221 16.05 -14.99 14.19
N GLY A 222 16.84 -15.85 13.54
CA GLY A 222 16.59 -17.29 13.47
C GLY A 222 16.57 -17.97 14.85
N GLU A 223 17.57 -17.71 15.69
CA GLU A 223 17.60 -18.17 17.10
C GLU A 223 16.34 -17.70 17.86
N LEU A 224 16.05 -16.40 17.79
CA LEU A 224 14.92 -15.79 18.49
C LEU A 224 13.57 -16.29 17.97
N THR A 225 13.47 -16.66 16.70
CA THR A 225 12.28 -17.30 16.13
C THR A 225 11.99 -18.63 16.82
N HIS A 226 13.01 -19.46 17.04
CA HIS A 226 12.86 -20.72 17.76
C HIS A 226 12.49 -20.49 19.23
N ARG A 227 13.15 -19.55 19.91
CA ARG A 227 12.83 -19.18 21.29
C ARG A 227 11.40 -18.68 21.46
N ALA A 228 10.91 -17.83 20.56
CA ALA A 228 9.53 -17.36 20.58
C ALA A 228 8.52 -18.51 20.42
N ARG A 229 8.79 -19.43 19.49
CA ARG A 229 7.95 -20.63 19.28
C ARG A 229 7.95 -21.56 20.48
N GLU A 230 9.10 -21.77 21.12
CA GLU A 230 9.21 -22.55 22.38
C GLU A 230 8.41 -21.91 23.52
N ALA A 231 8.38 -20.58 23.59
CA ALA A 231 7.55 -19.83 24.54
C ALA A 231 6.04 -19.79 24.15
N GLY A 232 5.65 -20.36 23.01
CA GLY A 232 4.28 -20.36 22.51
C GLY A 232 3.80 -19.00 21.99
N VAL A 233 4.73 -18.12 21.56
CA VAL A 233 4.44 -16.80 21.00
C VAL A 233 4.57 -16.85 19.48
N GLN A 234 3.61 -16.25 18.78
CA GLN A 234 3.63 -16.15 17.31
C GLN A 234 4.78 -15.25 16.85
N VAL A 235 5.37 -15.52 15.69
CA VAL A 235 6.54 -14.78 15.21
C VAL A 235 6.57 -14.64 13.69
N MET A 236 6.87 -13.41 13.25
CA MET A 236 7.34 -13.05 11.91
C MET A 236 8.68 -12.34 12.03
N VAL A 237 9.45 -12.33 10.94
CA VAL A 237 10.79 -11.72 10.88
C VAL A 237 10.74 -10.51 9.96
N GLU A 238 11.36 -9.40 10.33
CA GLU A 238 11.51 -8.23 9.46
C GLU A 238 12.76 -8.35 8.59
N GLY A 239 12.72 -7.73 7.40
CA GLY A 239 13.75 -7.85 6.38
C GLY A 239 14.00 -6.56 5.59
N PRO A 240 15.06 -6.58 4.76
CA PRO A 240 15.81 -5.41 4.36
C PRO A 240 15.03 -4.32 3.63
N GLY A 241 15.63 -3.12 3.68
CA GLY A 241 15.15 -1.89 3.07
C GLY A 241 15.68 -1.65 1.66
N HIS A 242 16.99 -1.43 1.50
CA HIS A 242 17.59 -1.10 0.19
C HIS A 242 18.40 -2.30 -0.33
N VAL A 243 17.97 -2.91 -1.44
CA VAL A 243 18.58 -4.14 -1.97
C VAL A 243 18.53 -4.10 -3.50
N PRO A 244 19.66 -4.27 -4.21
CA PRO A 244 19.63 -4.33 -5.67
C PRO A 244 18.80 -5.55 -6.13
N LEU A 245 18.05 -5.39 -7.22
CA LEU A 245 17.04 -6.36 -7.66
C LEU A 245 17.55 -7.81 -7.73
N ASN A 246 18.81 -8.01 -8.16
CA ASN A 246 19.44 -9.32 -8.30
C ASN A 246 19.71 -10.06 -6.98
N GLU A 247 19.60 -9.41 -5.82
CA GLU A 247 19.86 -9.99 -4.50
C GLU A 247 18.59 -10.27 -3.68
N ILE A 248 17.43 -9.81 -4.14
CA ILE A 248 16.18 -9.91 -3.38
C ILE A 248 15.76 -11.36 -3.17
N ALA A 249 15.73 -12.17 -4.24
CA ALA A 249 15.36 -13.57 -4.14
C ALA A 249 16.30 -14.37 -3.22
N TRP A 250 17.60 -14.03 -3.25
CA TRP A 250 18.60 -14.61 -2.37
C TRP A 250 18.31 -14.28 -0.90
N ASN A 251 17.99 -13.01 -0.57
CA ASN A 251 17.59 -12.61 0.78
C ASN A 251 16.35 -13.38 1.27
N MET A 252 15.35 -13.59 0.42
CA MET A 252 14.14 -14.36 0.77
C MET A 252 14.47 -15.83 1.06
N GLU A 253 15.32 -16.45 0.24
CA GLU A 253 15.76 -17.83 0.45
C GLU A 253 16.59 -17.99 1.73
N HIS A 254 17.45 -17.02 2.05
CA HIS A 254 18.30 -17.05 3.23
C HIS A 254 17.49 -16.92 4.51
N GLN A 255 16.54 -15.99 4.56
CA GLN A 255 15.64 -15.88 5.71
C GLN A 255 14.84 -17.17 5.89
N ARG A 256 14.30 -17.75 4.82
CA ARG A 256 13.54 -19.01 4.90
C ARG A 256 14.38 -20.14 5.52
N ALA A 257 15.64 -20.25 5.12
CA ALA A 257 16.55 -21.28 5.62
C ALA A 257 16.97 -21.05 7.08
N ILE A 258 17.23 -19.79 7.46
CA ILE A 258 17.75 -19.43 8.80
C ILE A 258 16.63 -19.36 9.84
N CYS A 259 15.46 -18.85 9.47
CA CYS A 259 14.34 -18.58 10.36
C CYS A 259 13.21 -19.61 10.24
N ASP A 260 13.51 -20.81 9.73
CA ASP A 260 12.60 -21.96 9.69
C ASP A 260 11.21 -21.60 9.11
N ASP A 261 11.23 -21.04 7.90
CA ASP A 261 10.07 -20.57 7.11
C ASP A 261 9.09 -19.67 7.89
N ALA A 262 9.56 -18.94 8.91
CA ALA A 262 8.78 -17.90 9.57
C ALA A 262 8.33 -16.84 8.54
N PRO A 263 7.11 -16.27 8.65
CA PRO A 263 6.65 -15.24 7.75
C PRO A 263 7.64 -14.08 7.66
N PHE A 264 7.99 -13.68 6.43
CA PHE A 264 8.95 -12.61 6.18
C PHE A 264 8.22 -11.31 5.86
N TYR A 265 8.55 -10.24 6.59
CA TYR A 265 7.98 -8.91 6.50
C TYR A 265 9.04 -7.90 6.03
N VAL A 266 8.96 -7.42 4.79
CA VAL A 266 10.05 -6.62 4.17
C VAL A 266 9.65 -5.17 3.93
N LEU A 267 10.58 -4.22 4.09
CA LEU A 267 10.37 -2.81 3.77
C LEU A 267 10.77 -2.51 2.33
N GLY A 268 9.83 -2.59 1.39
CA GLY A 268 10.15 -2.61 -0.04
C GLY A 268 10.57 -4.00 -0.49
N PRO A 269 11.84 -4.23 -0.89
CA PRO A 269 12.98 -3.31 -0.82
C PRO A 269 13.11 -2.32 -1.98
N LEU A 270 13.75 -1.17 -1.74
CA LEU A 270 14.14 -0.20 -2.76
C LEU A 270 15.26 -0.77 -3.63
N VAL A 271 15.05 -0.81 -4.95
CA VAL A 271 16.01 -1.37 -5.91
C VAL A 271 17.03 -0.36 -6.44
N THR A 272 16.89 0.92 -6.07
CA THR A 272 17.77 2.01 -6.46
C THR A 272 17.58 3.22 -5.55
N ASP A 273 18.66 3.96 -5.29
CA ASP A 273 18.70 5.06 -4.29
C ASP A 273 18.55 6.47 -4.92
N VAL A 274 18.42 6.56 -6.24
CA VAL A 274 18.58 7.84 -6.97
C VAL A 274 17.27 8.54 -7.34
N PHE A 275 16.11 8.05 -6.86
CA PHE A 275 14.79 8.61 -7.18
C PHE A 275 13.94 8.98 -5.94
N PRO A 276 14.48 9.77 -4.99
CA PRO A 276 13.69 10.27 -3.86
C PRO A 276 12.46 11.04 -4.38
N GLY A 277 11.31 10.88 -3.73
CA GLY A 277 10.02 11.34 -4.23
C GLY A 277 9.25 10.26 -5.02
N TYR A 278 9.95 9.22 -5.49
CA TYR A 278 9.37 8.09 -6.24
C TYR A 278 9.69 6.75 -5.60
N ASP A 279 10.04 6.75 -4.32
CA ASP A 279 10.48 5.52 -3.63
C ASP A 279 9.37 4.48 -3.49
N HIS A 280 8.11 4.89 -3.49
CA HIS A 280 6.97 3.97 -3.65
C HIS A 280 7.04 3.14 -4.96
N ILE A 281 7.64 3.67 -6.03
CA ILE A 281 7.86 2.96 -7.30
C ILE A 281 9.12 2.11 -7.24
N THR A 282 10.25 2.68 -6.80
CA THR A 282 11.54 1.95 -6.72
C THR A 282 11.39 0.73 -5.80
N SER A 283 10.68 0.89 -4.69
CA SER A 283 10.39 -0.20 -3.77
C SER A 283 9.32 -1.16 -4.25
N ALA A 284 8.29 -0.73 -4.98
CA ALA A 284 7.28 -1.66 -5.51
C ALA A 284 7.87 -2.70 -6.47
N ILE A 285 8.93 -2.34 -7.22
CA ILE A 285 9.68 -3.29 -8.06
C ILE A 285 10.30 -4.38 -7.17
N GLY A 286 11.03 -3.98 -6.12
CA GLY A 286 11.67 -4.95 -5.22
C GLY A 286 10.67 -5.73 -4.39
N ALA A 287 9.59 -5.09 -3.94
CA ALA A 287 8.49 -5.72 -3.22
C ALA A 287 7.78 -6.78 -4.06
N THR A 288 7.64 -6.55 -5.38
CA THR A 288 7.08 -7.55 -6.30
C THR A 288 8.00 -8.78 -6.39
N GLU A 289 9.30 -8.56 -6.49
CA GLU A 289 10.29 -9.66 -6.53
C GLU A 289 10.34 -10.41 -5.19
N ALA A 290 10.27 -9.70 -4.07
CA ALA A 290 10.19 -10.29 -2.73
C ALA A 290 8.90 -11.11 -2.57
N ALA A 291 7.74 -10.56 -2.96
CA ALA A 291 6.47 -11.26 -2.97
C ALA A 291 6.53 -12.53 -3.82
N ARG A 292 7.07 -12.45 -5.05
CA ARG A 292 7.29 -13.60 -5.94
C ARG A 292 8.17 -14.67 -5.28
N ALA A 293 9.24 -14.25 -4.61
CA ALA A 293 10.18 -15.14 -3.93
C ALA A 293 9.68 -15.66 -2.57
N GLY A 294 8.53 -15.17 -2.07
CA GLY A 294 7.81 -15.74 -0.94
C GLY A 294 7.70 -14.86 0.30
N ALA A 295 7.91 -13.54 0.20
CA ALA A 295 7.56 -12.62 1.28
C ALA A 295 6.09 -12.78 1.68
N ALA A 296 5.81 -12.73 2.97
CA ALA A 296 4.47 -12.91 3.52
C ALA A 296 3.74 -11.57 3.68
N MET A 297 4.50 -10.52 4.01
CA MET A 297 3.98 -9.17 4.17
C MET A 297 4.98 -8.14 3.63
N LEU A 298 4.47 -7.07 3.04
CA LEU A 298 5.25 -5.98 2.45
C LEU A 298 4.93 -4.70 3.21
N CYS A 299 5.90 -4.11 3.89
CA CYS A 299 5.75 -2.76 4.43
C CYS A 299 5.83 -1.79 3.28
N TYR A 300 4.78 -0.98 3.13
CA TYR A 300 4.74 0.00 2.08
C TYR A 300 5.86 1.04 2.21
N VAL A 301 6.10 1.76 1.12
CA VAL A 301 6.95 2.94 1.08
C VAL A 301 6.14 3.99 0.35
N THR A 302 6.12 5.21 0.88
CA THR A 302 5.33 6.30 0.31
C THR A 302 6.19 7.15 -0.63
N PRO A 303 5.59 8.02 -1.47
CA PRO A 303 6.36 9.03 -2.19
C PRO A 303 7.19 9.95 -1.29
N LYS A 304 6.83 10.04 0.00
CA LYS A 304 7.50 10.89 1.00
C LYS A 304 8.70 10.23 1.70
N GLU A 305 8.99 8.97 1.42
CA GLU A 305 10.17 8.31 1.96
C GLU A 305 11.43 9.15 1.68
N HIS A 306 12.32 9.22 2.66
CA HIS A 306 13.53 10.06 2.66
C HIS A 306 13.32 11.59 2.57
N VAL A 307 12.10 12.09 2.38
CA VAL A 307 11.85 13.53 2.12
C VAL A 307 10.80 14.17 3.03
N GLY A 308 10.00 13.40 3.78
CA GLY A 308 9.07 13.96 4.75
C GLY A 308 8.07 12.98 5.34
N LEU A 309 7.07 13.52 6.04
CA LEU A 309 5.97 12.72 6.59
C LEU A 309 4.85 12.59 5.56
N PRO A 310 4.26 11.39 5.39
CA PRO A 310 3.19 11.15 4.44
C PRO A 310 1.87 11.77 4.89
N LYS A 311 1.14 12.34 3.93
CA LYS A 311 -0.26 12.75 4.04
C LYS A 311 -1.17 11.63 3.51
N ALA A 312 -2.49 11.83 3.64
CA ALA A 312 -3.50 10.90 3.14
C ALA A 312 -3.28 10.42 1.68
N ASP A 313 -2.94 11.34 0.76
CA ASP A 313 -2.70 10.99 -0.64
C ASP A 313 -1.40 10.19 -0.84
N ASP A 314 -0.36 10.47 -0.04
CA ASP A 314 0.88 9.69 -0.04
C ASP A 314 0.64 8.27 0.50
N VAL A 315 -0.24 8.14 1.51
CA VAL A 315 -0.71 6.84 2.03
C VAL A 315 -1.47 6.07 0.95
N LYS A 316 -2.39 6.72 0.23
CA LYS A 316 -3.09 6.13 -0.93
C LYS A 316 -2.09 5.62 -1.96
N ALA A 317 -1.14 6.46 -2.38
CA ALA A 317 -0.15 6.10 -3.40
C ALA A 317 0.70 4.89 -2.97
N GLY A 318 1.17 4.88 -1.72
CA GLY A 318 1.90 3.74 -1.16
C GLY A 318 1.07 2.46 -1.13
N CYS A 319 -0.17 2.52 -0.66
CA CYS A 319 -1.05 1.34 -0.58
C CYS A 319 -1.34 0.76 -1.97
N ILE A 320 -1.66 1.61 -2.94
CA ILE A 320 -1.91 1.19 -4.33
C ILE A 320 -0.68 0.51 -4.93
N ALA A 321 0.50 1.13 -4.82
CA ALA A 321 1.75 0.57 -5.33
C ALA A 321 2.04 -0.82 -4.74
N TYR A 322 1.79 -1.01 -3.44
CA TYR A 322 2.06 -2.26 -2.75
C TYR A 322 0.98 -3.32 -2.96
N LYS A 323 -0.29 -2.96 -3.16
CA LYS A 323 -1.32 -3.92 -3.61
C LYS A 323 -1.03 -4.43 -5.00
N ILE A 324 -0.52 -3.58 -5.90
CA ILE A 324 -0.04 -4.01 -7.21
C ILE A 324 1.11 -5.02 -7.04
N ALA A 325 2.12 -4.69 -6.23
CA ALA A 325 3.27 -5.57 -6.00
C ALA A 325 2.87 -6.93 -5.38
N ALA A 326 2.04 -6.92 -4.34
CA ALA A 326 1.52 -8.11 -3.69
C ALA A 326 0.72 -8.99 -4.66
N HIS A 327 -0.21 -8.40 -5.42
CA HIS A 327 -1.04 -9.13 -6.38
C HIS A 327 -0.22 -9.71 -7.54
N ALA A 328 0.73 -8.95 -8.08
CA ALA A 328 1.65 -9.43 -9.11
C ALA A 328 2.52 -10.61 -8.61
N GLY A 329 3.04 -10.51 -7.38
CA GLY A 329 3.76 -11.60 -6.73
C GLY A 329 2.88 -12.85 -6.53
N ASP A 330 1.63 -12.67 -6.09
CA ASP A 330 0.67 -13.76 -5.91
C ASP A 330 0.31 -14.47 -7.22
N ILE A 331 0.16 -13.73 -8.34
CA ILE A 331 0.00 -14.30 -9.67
C ILE A 331 1.23 -15.13 -10.05
N ALA A 332 2.43 -14.56 -9.89
CA ALA A 332 3.68 -15.23 -10.25
C ALA A 332 3.93 -16.51 -9.43
N ARG A 333 3.41 -16.56 -8.20
CA ARG A 333 3.43 -17.73 -7.32
C ARG A 333 2.30 -18.73 -7.59
N GLY A 334 1.35 -18.39 -8.46
CA GLY A 334 0.22 -19.25 -8.78
C GLY A 334 -0.81 -19.37 -7.65
N ILE A 335 -0.97 -18.34 -6.80
CA ILE A 335 -2.02 -18.32 -5.77
C ILE A 335 -3.38 -18.49 -6.44
N ARG A 336 -4.13 -19.52 -6.01
CA ARG A 336 -5.41 -19.88 -6.60
C ARG A 336 -6.38 -18.71 -6.57
N GLY A 337 -6.86 -18.30 -7.75
CA GLY A 337 -7.84 -17.23 -7.92
C GLY A 337 -7.23 -15.84 -8.10
N ALA A 338 -5.93 -15.63 -7.87
CA ALA A 338 -5.29 -14.32 -8.05
C ALA A 338 -5.45 -13.82 -9.50
N ARG A 339 -4.99 -14.60 -10.48
CA ARG A 339 -5.09 -14.27 -11.91
C ARG A 339 -6.54 -14.19 -12.43
N GLN A 340 -7.50 -14.85 -11.76
CA GLN A 340 -8.90 -14.83 -12.21
C GLN A 340 -9.45 -13.39 -12.21
N TRP A 341 -9.03 -12.57 -11.26
CA TRP A 341 -9.42 -11.16 -11.21
C TRP A 341 -8.97 -10.40 -12.46
N ASP A 342 -7.71 -10.57 -12.87
CA ASP A 342 -7.14 -9.99 -14.09
C ASP A 342 -7.87 -10.48 -15.34
N ASP A 343 -8.16 -11.78 -15.42
CA ASP A 343 -8.87 -12.37 -16.56
C ASP A 343 -10.31 -11.83 -16.64
N ASP A 344 -11.01 -11.63 -15.53
CA ASP A 344 -12.37 -11.09 -15.51
C ASP A 344 -12.41 -9.60 -15.88
N LEU A 345 -11.46 -8.81 -15.38
CA LEU A 345 -11.30 -7.41 -15.79
C LEU A 345 -10.91 -7.30 -17.26
N SER A 346 -10.07 -8.20 -17.76
CA SER A 346 -9.66 -8.28 -19.17
C SER A 346 -10.83 -8.66 -20.07
N LYS A 347 -11.69 -9.60 -19.67
CA LYS A 347 -12.93 -9.92 -20.39
C LYS A 347 -13.87 -8.72 -20.46
N ALA A 348 -14.04 -8.00 -19.36
CA ALA A 348 -14.85 -6.77 -19.36
C ALA A 348 -14.27 -5.71 -20.31
N ARG A 349 -12.93 -5.56 -20.32
CA ARG A 349 -12.22 -4.66 -21.24
C ARG A 349 -12.39 -5.07 -22.70
N ALA A 350 -12.21 -6.34 -23.04
CA ALA A 350 -12.38 -6.88 -24.39
C ALA A 350 -13.82 -6.76 -24.89
N ALA A 351 -14.80 -6.90 -23.99
CA ALA A 351 -16.21 -6.67 -24.27
C ALA A 351 -16.59 -5.18 -24.35
N LEU A 352 -15.65 -4.26 -24.09
CA LEU A 352 -15.86 -2.81 -24.02
C LEU A 352 -16.97 -2.44 -23.03
N ASN A 353 -17.10 -3.23 -21.96
CA ASN A 353 -18.06 -3.01 -20.89
C ASN A 353 -17.41 -2.14 -19.81
N TRP A 354 -17.37 -0.83 -20.05
CA TRP A 354 -16.78 0.14 -19.13
C TRP A 354 -17.36 0.09 -17.71
N PRO A 355 -18.69 0.01 -17.49
CA PRO A 355 -19.23 -0.13 -16.15
C PRO A 355 -18.67 -1.35 -15.40
N LYS A 356 -18.61 -2.52 -16.06
CA LYS A 356 -18.04 -3.73 -15.45
C LYS A 356 -16.52 -3.63 -15.28
N HIS A 357 -15.83 -2.97 -16.22
CA HIS A 357 -14.39 -2.73 -16.14
C HIS A 357 -14.03 -1.94 -14.88
N PHE A 358 -14.74 -0.84 -14.62
CA PHE A 358 -14.52 -0.02 -13.43
C PHE A 358 -15.02 -0.69 -12.15
N GLU A 359 -16.11 -1.47 -12.20
CA GLU A 359 -16.57 -2.28 -11.06
C GLU A 359 -15.50 -3.29 -10.61
N LEU A 360 -14.80 -3.91 -11.57
CA LEU A 360 -13.75 -4.89 -11.30
C LEU A 360 -12.39 -4.25 -11.00
N ALA A 361 -12.14 -3.01 -11.40
CA ALA A 361 -10.87 -2.34 -11.12
C ALA A 361 -10.66 -2.16 -9.61
N PHE A 362 -9.41 -2.30 -9.14
CA PHE A 362 -9.07 -2.11 -7.73
C PHE A 362 -9.55 -0.74 -7.22
N ASP A 363 -9.16 0.34 -7.91
CA ASP A 363 -9.64 1.70 -7.70
C ASP A 363 -10.46 2.16 -8.92
N GLY A 364 -11.69 1.65 -9.01
CA GLY A 364 -12.61 1.96 -10.10
C GLY A 364 -13.02 3.43 -10.21
N GLU A 365 -12.99 4.18 -9.10
CA GLU A 365 -13.30 5.61 -9.11
C GLU A 365 -12.20 6.39 -9.85
N THR A 366 -10.93 6.12 -9.54
CA THR A 366 -9.80 6.74 -10.26
C THR A 366 -9.78 6.30 -11.73
N ALA A 367 -9.99 5.00 -12.00
CA ALA A 367 -10.01 4.51 -13.37
C ALA A 367 -11.10 5.15 -14.23
N ARG A 368 -12.30 5.34 -13.66
CA ARG A 368 -13.40 6.05 -14.32
C ARG A 368 -13.08 7.53 -14.52
N ALA A 369 -12.57 8.22 -13.50
CA ALA A 369 -12.23 9.63 -13.59
C ALA A 369 -11.24 9.91 -14.74
N LEU A 370 -10.20 9.09 -14.86
CA LEU A 370 -9.21 9.20 -15.95
C LEU A 370 -9.78 8.90 -17.34
N HIS A 371 -10.76 7.99 -17.43
CA HIS A 371 -11.45 7.71 -18.69
C HIS A 371 -12.34 8.89 -19.10
N ASP A 372 -13.09 9.44 -18.15
CA ASP A 372 -14.09 10.48 -18.39
C ASP A 372 -13.47 11.86 -18.64
N GLU A 373 -12.16 12.04 -18.40
CA GLU A 373 -11.40 13.24 -18.78
C GLU A 373 -11.41 13.49 -20.29
N ASP A 374 -11.42 12.41 -21.10
CA ASP A 374 -11.36 12.49 -22.57
C ASP A 374 -12.68 12.08 -23.26
N LEU A 375 -13.60 11.43 -22.54
CA LEU A 375 -14.87 10.90 -23.09
C LEU A 375 -16.07 11.25 -22.20
N GLU A 376 -17.06 11.95 -22.76
CA GLU A 376 -18.28 12.33 -22.03
C GLU A 376 -19.29 11.18 -21.86
N VAL A 377 -19.10 10.06 -22.56
CA VAL A 377 -20.00 8.89 -22.55
C VAL A 377 -19.22 7.58 -22.69
N ASP A 378 -19.77 6.49 -22.13
CA ASP A 378 -19.26 5.14 -22.38
C ASP A 378 -19.45 4.80 -23.87
N THR A 379 -18.34 4.56 -24.59
CA THR A 379 -18.34 4.14 -26.00
C THR A 379 -17.78 2.73 -26.15
N ASP A 380 -17.87 2.15 -27.35
CA ASP A 380 -17.22 0.89 -27.70
C ASP A 380 -15.73 1.06 -28.10
N PHE A 381 -15.08 2.10 -27.56
CA PHE A 381 -13.65 2.40 -27.73
C PHE A 381 -13.16 3.27 -26.56
N CYS A 382 -11.88 3.63 -26.54
CA CYS A 382 -11.33 4.67 -25.64
C CYS A 382 -10.71 5.81 -26.47
N ALA A 383 -10.43 6.94 -25.82
CA ALA A 383 -9.85 8.12 -26.47
C ALA A 383 -8.49 7.85 -27.14
N MET A 384 -7.73 6.87 -26.65
CA MET A 384 -6.38 6.56 -27.14
C MET A 384 -6.35 6.18 -28.64
N CYS A 385 -7.30 5.37 -29.10
CA CYS A 385 -7.34 4.91 -30.50
C CYS A 385 -8.53 5.48 -31.28
N GLY A 386 -9.55 5.98 -30.58
CA GLY A 386 -10.83 6.32 -31.19
C GLY A 386 -11.56 5.09 -31.74
N HIS A 387 -12.71 5.33 -32.36
CA HIS A 387 -13.59 4.28 -32.88
C HIS A 387 -12.91 3.39 -33.92
N ASP A 388 -12.38 3.98 -35.00
CA ASP A 388 -11.97 3.23 -36.19
C ASP A 388 -10.71 2.39 -35.98
N TRP A 389 -9.85 2.77 -35.05
CA TRP A 389 -8.54 2.12 -34.81
C TRP A 389 -8.49 1.32 -33.51
N CYS A 390 -9.62 1.18 -32.80
CA CYS A 390 -9.67 0.38 -31.58
C CYS A 390 -9.42 -1.11 -31.88
N SER A 391 -8.27 -1.61 -31.42
CA SER A 391 -7.87 -3.01 -31.64
C SER A 391 -8.85 -4.03 -31.04
N MET A 392 -9.46 -3.73 -29.90
CA MET A 392 -10.43 -4.63 -29.26
C MET A 392 -11.77 -4.67 -30.02
N ARG A 393 -12.22 -3.53 -30.55
CA ARG A 393 -13.41 -3.45 -31.41
C ARG A 393 -13.19 -4.25 -32.71
N ILE A 394 -12.06 -4.04 -33.36
CA ILE A 394 -11.66 -4.80 -34.56
C ILE A 394 -11.58 -6.31 -34.25
N SER A 395 -11.04 -6.69 -33.09
CA SER A 395 -10.97 -8.10 -32.69
C SER A 395 -12.36 -8.73 -32.54
N LYS A 396 -13.33 -7.98 -31.99
CA LYS A 396 -14.72 -8.41 -31.91
C LYS A 396 -15.36 -8.60 -33.29
N GLU A 397 -15.10 -7.69 -34.23
CA GLU A 397 -15.54 -7.85 -35.63
C GLU A 397 -14.96 -9.11 -36.28
N ILE A 398 -13.69 -9.43 -36.00
CA ILE A 398 -13.03 -10.66 -36.49
C ILE A 398 -13.70 -11.91 -35.89
N GLU A 399 -14.01 -11.92 -34.59
CA GLU A 399 -14.72 -13.03 -33.95
C GLU A 399 -16.14 -13.21 -34.50
N GLU A 400 -16.88 -12.12 -34.71
CA GLU A 400 -18.21 -12.12 -35.32
C GLU A 400 -18.16 -12.69 -36.75
N TRP A 401 -17.16 -12.29 -37.54
CA TRP A 401 -16.87 -12.85 -38.85
C TRP A 401 -16.57 -14.35 -38.81
N ALA A 402 -15.65 -14.78 -37.95
CA ALA A 402 -15.25 -16.17 -37.82
C ALA A 402 -16.39 -17.08 -37.32
N SER A 403 -17.32 -16.55 -36.51
CA SER A 403 -18.46 -17.30 -35.98
C SER A 403 -19.56 -17.62 -37.01
N GLY A 404 -19.46 -17.08 -38.23
CA GLY A 404 -20.47 -17.23 -39.28
C GLY A 404 -21.70 -16.33 -39.10
N LYS A 405 -21.73 -15.47 -38.07
CA LYS A 405 -22.79 -14.46 -37.87
C LYS A 405 -22.64 -13.23 -38.77
N ALA A 406 -21.61 -13.18 -39.62
CA ALA A 406 -21.32 -12.02 -40.46
C ALA A 406 -22.01 -12.03 -41.84
N GLU A 407 -22.65 -13.11 -42.29
CA GLU A 407 -23.45 -13.05 -43.52
C GLU A 407 -24.66 -12.12 -43.31
N GLY A 408 -24.54 -10.88 -43.81
CA GLY A 408 -25.56 -9.83 -43.68
C GLY A 408 -25.41 -8.88 -42.49
N PHE A 409 -24.33 -8.97 -41.71
CA PHE A 409 -24.10 -8.05 -40.59
C PHE A 409 -23.63 -6.67 -41.08
N VAL A 410 -24.47 -5.65 -40.83
CA VAL A 410 -24.13 -4.23 -41.02
C VAL A 410 -24.14 -3.59 -39.62
N PRO A 411 -22.98 -3.26 -39.02
CA PRO A 411 -22.95 -2.65 -37.70
C PRO A 411 -23.73 -1.32 -37.71
N GLU A 412 -24.64 -1.11 -36.74
CA GLU A 412 -25.31 0.19 -36.55
C GLU A 412 -24.28 1.26 -36.18
N ARG A 413 -24.00 2.18 -37.10
CA ARG A 413 -23.01 3.27 -36.94
C ARG A 413 -23.55 4.49 -36.17
N VAL A 414 -24.51 4.31 -35.25
CA VAL A 414 -25.23 5.45 -34.65
C VAL A 414 -25.23 5.35 -33.13
N ALA A 415 -24.37 6.15 -32.49
CA ALA A 415 -24.45 6.44 -31.06
C ALA A 415 -25.82 7.04 -30.73
N ARG A 416 -26.53 6.49 -29.73
CA ARG A 416 -27.84 7.00 -29.29
C ARG A 416 -27.66 7.92 -28.09
N LYS A 417 -28.32 9.08 -28.12
CA LYS A 417 -28.37 10.03 -27.00
C LYS A 417 -29.28 9.47 -25.89
N SER A 418 -28.78 9.44 -24.66
CA SER A 418 -29.52 8.99 -23.47
C SER A 418 -30.76 9.89 -23.21
N PRO A 419 -31.88 9.36 -22.68
CA PRO A 419 -33.14 10.09 -22.47
C PRO A 419 -33.09 11.24 -21.45
N GLY A 420 -31.92 11.56 -20.91
CA GLY A 420 -31.75 12.62 -19.92
C GLY A 420 -32.32 12.26 -18.55
N LEU A 421 -32.06 13.13 -17.57
CA LEU A 421 -32.43 12.94 -16.17
C LEU A 421 -33.88 13.38 -15.93
N THR A 422 -34.63 12.60 -15.16
CA THR A 422 -35.98 12.93 -14.66
C THR A 422 -35.95 14.10 -13.68
N VAL A 423 -37.10 14.72 -13.40
CA VAL A 423 -37.22 15.88 -12.48
C VAL A 423 -36.66 15.55 -11.09
N GLU A 424 -36.89 14.35 -10.58
CA GLU A 424 -36.35 13.88 -9.29
C GLU A 424 -34.82 13.69 -9.33
N GLN A 425 -34.28 13.25 -10.47
CA GLN A 425 -32.83 13.15 -10.69
C GLN A 425 -32.17 14.53 -10.87
N GLN A 426 -32.89 15.51 -11.41
CA GLN A 426 -32.44 16.90 -11.51
C GLN A 426 -32.37 17.57 -10.12
N GLU A 427 -33.33 17.31 -9.24
CA GLU A 427 -33.30 17.79 -7.85
C GLU A 427 -32.17 17.16 -7.03
N PHE A 428 -31.89 15.86 -7.23
CA PHE A 428 -30.73 15.18 -6.65
C PHE A 428 -29.39 15.76 -7.11
N LEU A 429 -29.29 16.19 -8.38
CA LEU A 429 -28.09 16.82 -8.94
C LEU A 429 -27.91 18.28 -8.51
N ALA A 430 -28.99 19.04 -8.29
CA ALA A 430 -28.91 20.41 -7.78
C ALA A 430 -28.36 20.48 -6.34
N GLN A 431 -28.72 19.53 -5.48
CA GLN A 431 -28.10 19.35 -4.16
C GLN A 431 -26.63 18.94 -4.26
N ARG A 432 -26.24 18.37 -5.40
CA ARG A 432 -24.87 18.07 -5.80
C ARG A 432 -24.26 19.14 -6.71
N ALA A 433 -24.69 20.40 -6.88
CA ALA A 433 -23.90 21.43 -7.59
C ALA A 433 -23.22 22.48 -6.65
N ILE A 434 -23.39 22.26 -5.34
CA ILE A 434 -22.62 22.80 -4.20
C ILE A 434 -22.03 21.58 -3.43
N LYS A 435 -21.15 20.81 -4.07
CA LYS A 435 -21.61 19.55 -4.70
C LYS A 435 -21.00 19.48 -6.12
N HIS A 436 -20.58 18.37 -6.72
CA HIS A 436 -20.24 18.34 -8.17
C HIS A 436 -21.39 18.34 -9.20
N ALA A 437 -21.40 19.26 -10.16
CA ALA A 437 -21.97 18.96 -11.49
C ALA A 437 -21.39 19.83 -12.62
N CYS A 438 -20.74 19.15 -13.55
CA CYS A 438 -20.47 19.56 -14.92
C CYS A 438 -21.76 19.43 -15.75
N HIS A 439 -22.03 20.37 -16.66
CA HIS A 439 -22.03 20.14 -18.11
C HIS A 439 -22.67 21.33 -18.84
N SER A 440 -21.92 21.74 -19.86
CA SER A 440 -22.35 22.33 -21.12
C SER A 440 -23.83 22.06 -21.48
N GLU A 441 -24.59 23.13 -21.73
CA GLU A 441 -25.04 23.52 -23.08
C GLU A 441 -26.15 24.60 -22.99
N ASN A 442 -25.81 25.81 -23.43
CA ASN A 442 -26.64 26.62 -24.33
C ASN A 442 -25.85 27.88 -24.71
N VAL A 443 -25.34 27.91 -25.95
CA VAL A 443 -24.96 29.17 -26.59
C VAL A 443 -26.26 29.81 -27.07
N PRO A 444 -26.67 31.00 -26.59
CA PRO A 444 -28.04 31.50 -26.75
C PRO A 444 -28.42 31.95 -28.16
N ASP A 445 -27.48 31.97 -29.11
CA ASP A 445 -27.75 32.45 -30.47
C ASP A 445 -26.82 31.79 -31.49
N PRO A 446 -27.26 30.68 -32.11
CA PRO A 446 -26.51 29.97 -33.14
C PRO A 446 -26.21 30.85 -34.37
N ALA A 447 -27.05 31.85 -34.66
CA ALA A 447 -26.86 32.73 -35.80
C ALA A 447 -25.76 33.77 -35.51
N ALA A 448 -25.69 34.29 -34.29
CA ALA A 448 -24.57 35.13 -33.85
C ALA A 448 -23.24 34.35 -33.82
N ALA A 449 -23.27 33.09 -33.37
CA ALA A 449 -22.09 32.21 -33.35
C ALA A 449 -21.60 31.86 -34.77
N GLU A 450 -22.50 31.53 -35.70
CA GLU A 450 -22.13 31.32 -37.11
C GLU A 450 -21.58 32.60 -37.77
N GLN A 451 -22.11 33.77 -37.43
CA GLN A 451 -21.64 35.04 -37.98
C GLN A 451 -20.22 35.38 -37.50
N VAL A 452 -19.93 35.17 -36.21
CA VAL A 452 -18.57 35.29 -35.65
C VAL A 452 -17.62 34.28 -36.30
N GLN A 453 -18.03 33.04 -36.52
CA GLN A 453 -17.23 32.01 -37.20
C GLN A 453 -16.91 32.39 -38.66
N ARG A 454 -17.89 32.94 -39.40
CA ARG A 454 -17.71 33.38 -40.80
C ARG A 454 -16.81 34.61 -40.92
N GLU A 455 -16.89 35.56 -39.99
CA GLU A 455 -15.96 36.70 -39.94
C GLU A 455 -14.54 36.26 -39.55
N TYR A 456 -14.42 35.29 -38.64
CA TYR A 456 -13.14 34.72 -38.24
C TYR A 456 -12.40 34.02 -39.40
N VAL A 457 -13.12 33.24 -40.23
CA VAL A 457 -12.57 32.55 -41.41
C VAL A 457 -12.17 33.55 -42.52
N LYS A 458 -12.91 34.65 -42.71
CA LYS A 458 -12.56 35.71 -43.67
C LYS A 458 -11.29 36.48 -43.30
N LEU A 459 -10.99 36.62 -42.02
CA LEU A 459 -9.80 37.33 -41.53
C LEU A 459 -8.53 36.45 -41.53
N HIS A 460 -8.64 35.12 -41.58
CA HIS A 460 -7.52 34.22 -41.25
C HIS A 460 -7.22 33.08 -42.25
N VAL A 461 -7.92 32.99 -43.39
CA VAL A 461 -7.52 32.05 -44.47
C VAL A 461 -6.96 32.83 -45.67
N PRO A 462 -5.67 32.65 -46.02
CA PRO A 462 -5.08 33.28 -47.21
C PRO A 462 -5.74 32.72 -48.47
N ALA A 463 -6.09 33.59 -49.42
CA ALA A 463 -6.53 33.18 -50.75
C ALA A 463 -5.45 32.31 -51.41
N ALA A 464 -5.70 31.00 -51.51
CA ALA A 464 -4.82 30.09 -52.20
C ALA A 464 -4.80 30.45 -53.69
N LYS A 465 -3.65 30.91 -54.17
CA LYS A 465 -3.38 31.15 -55.59
C LYS A 465 -3.61 29.86 -56.37
N ILE A 466 -4.56 29.95 -57.30
CA ILE A 466 -4.74 29.05 -58.43
C ILE A 466 -3.43 29.03 -59.23
N GLY A 467 -2.91 27.84 -59.49
CA GLY A 467 -1.68 27.61 -60.25
C GLY A 467 -1.66 26.19 -60.81
N SER A 468 -2.42 26.02 -61.89
CA SER A 468 -2.45 24.95 -62.89
C SER A 468 -1.26 23.99 -63.01
N THR A 469 -1.60 22.68 -63.06
CA THR A 469 -0.94 21.60 -63.84
C THR A 469 -0.68 22.02 -65.31
N PRO A 470 0.24 21.36 -66.06
CA PRO A 470 0.71 19.97 -65.93
C PRO A 470 2.09 19.79 -65.31
#